data_AF-A0A537DN22-F1
#
_entry.id   AF-A0A537DN22-F1
#
_cell.length_a   1.000
_cell.length_b   1.000
_cell.length_c   1.000
_cell.angle_alpha   90.00
_cell.angle_beta   90.00
_cell.angle_gamma   90.00
#
_symmetry.space_group_name_H-M   'P 1'
#
loop_
_entity.id
_entity.type
_entity.pdbx_description
1 polymer ?
#
loop_
_entity_poly.entity_id
_entity_poly.type
_entity_poly.pdbx_seq_one_letter_code
_entity_poly.pdbx_strand_id
1 'polypeptide(L)'
;MKKITGNKKGIDTILAALLMVVIVVVAAVMVYAWSTGLLGTLLVKPNTGEGPLSPDNFAFSNSTSTTITIRNAGTSNVTLVAYYVTDSNGNQWSKISWTGPTIAPNKATNTIFGIGASCSTCAYQGVASGFASFSSGYSYTVKVVTAKNNPFTFTVTKS
;
A
#
# COMPACT_ATOMS: atom_id res chain seq x y z
N MET A 1 4.93 80.69 6.87
CA MET A 1 4.03 79.51 6.85
C MET A 1 4.74 78.35 7.55
N LYS A 2 4.31 77.99 8.76
CA LYS A 2 5.00 77.01 9.62
C LYS A 2 4.53 75.61 9.24
N LYS A 3 5.42 74.81 8.64
CA LYS A 3 5.11 73.47 8.12
C LYS A 3 5.12 72.48 9.31
N ILE A 4 3.93 72.04 9.72
CA ILE A 4 3.74 71.11 10.83
C ILE A 4 4.05 69.69 10.34
N THR A 5 5.30 69.25 10.45
CA THR A 5 5.65 67.83 10.28
C THR A 5 5.34 67.09 11.57
N GLY A 6 4.11 66.59 11.70
CA GLY A 6 3.67 65.76 12.84
C GLY A 6 4.41 64.41 12.89
N ASN A 7 4.66 63.91 14.10
CA ASN A 7 5.45 62.71 14.40
C ASN A 7 4.94 61.44 13.68
N LYS A 8 5.52 61.12 12.51
CA LYS A 8 5.20 59.92 11.70
C LYS A 8 5.59 58.57 12.35
N LYS A 9 6.46 58.60 13.37
CA LYS A 9 7.00 57.40 14.05
C LYS A 9 5.92 56.48 14.63
N GLY A 10 4.82 57.04 15.16
CA GLY A 10 3.73 56.25 15.73
C GLY A 10 2.85 55.57 14.67
N ILE A 11 2.56 56.28 13.58
CA ILE A 11 1.77 55.75 12.46
C ILE A 11 2.54 54.64 11.73
N ASP A 12 3.84 54.83 11.49
CA ASP A 12 4.68 53.84 10.82
C ASP A 12 4.79 52.53 11.63
N THR A 13 4.78 52.62 12.97
CA THR A 13 4.84 51.45 13.86
C THR A 13 3.54 50.64 13.82
N ILE A 14 2.38 51.32 13.80
CA ILE A 14 1.08 50.67 13.68
C ILE A 14 0.92 50.05 12.29
N LEU A 15 1.35 50.76 11.24
CA LEU A 15 1.30 50.26 9.87
C LEU A 15 2.18 49.01 9.70
N ALA A 16 3.39 49.01 10.28
CA ALA A 16 4.27 47.86 10.27
C ALA A 16 3.68 46.65 11.02
N ALA A 17 3.04 46.88 12.17
CA ALA A 17 2.38 45.82 12.93
C ALA A 17 1.19 45.20 12.16
N LEU A 18 0.37 46.02 11.50
CA LEU A 18 -0.74 45.53 10.67
C LEU A 18 -0.23 44.74 9.47
N LEU A 19 0.84 45.20 8.82
CA LEU A 19 1.45 44.51 7.69
C LEU A 19 2.02 43.15 8.10
N MET A 20 2.69 43.07 9.26
CA MET A 20 3.18 41.83 9.86
C MET A 20 2.06 40.81 10.09
N VAL A 21 0.92 41.25 10.63
CA VAL A 21 -0.22 40.34 10.85
C VAL A 21 -0.74 39.80 9.53
N VAL A 22 -0.88 40.65 8.51
CA VAL A 22 -1.39 40.24 7.19
C VAL A 22 -0.50 39.19 6.54
N ILE A 23 0.83 39.39 6.54
CA ILE A 23 1.74 38.42 5.91
C ILE A 23 1.76 37.08 6.67
N VAL A 24 1.65 37.10 8.00
CA VAL A 24 1.58 35.88 8.82
C VAL A 24 0.32 35.10 8.49
N VAL A 25 -0.82 35.79 8.35
CA VAL A 25 -2.09 35.14 7.98
C VAL A 25 -2.01 34.52 6.59
N VAL A 26 -1.48 35.23 5.59
CA VAL A 26 -1.34 34.71 4.22
C VAL A 26 -0.42 33.50 4.16
N ALA A 27 0.72 33.54 4.86
CA ALA A 27 1.64 32.41 4.95
C ALA A 27 0.98 31.20 5.64
N ALA A 28 0.24 31.42 6.73
CA ALA A 28 -0.45 30.35 7.45
C ALA A 28 -1.50 29.64 6.59
N VAL A 29 -2.28 30.39 5.79
CA VAL A 29 -3.29 29.80 4.90
C VAL A 29 -2.66 28.94 3.80
N MET A 30 -1.53 29.36 3.22
CA MET A 30 -0.82 28.55 2.22
C MET A 30 -0.26 27.25 2.82
N VAL A 31 0.35 27.33 4.01
CA VAL A 31 0.85 26.14 4.71
C VAL A 31 -0.28 25.19 5.07
N TYR A 32 -1.44 25.70 5.50
CA TYR A 32 -2.63 24.90 5.78
C TYR A 32 -3.17 24.21 4.52
N ALA A 33 -3.28 24.93 3.40
CA ALA A 33 -3.74 24.38 2.12
C ALA A 33 -2.77 23.29 1.59
N TRP A 34 -1.47 23.50 1.73
CA TRP A 34 -0.46 22.52 1.32
C TRP A 34 -0.45 21.29 2.23
N SER A 35 -0.58 21.49 3.54
CA SER A 35 -0.59 20.39 4.52
C SER A 35 -1.81 19.48 4.33
N THR A 36 -2.98 20.05 4.06
CA THR A 36 -4.19 19.27 3.77
C THR A 36 -4.13 18.56 2.41
N GLY A 37 -3.49 19.17 1.41
CA GLY A 37 -3.22 18.52 0.12
C GLY A 37 -2.32 17.28 0.24
N LEU A 38 -1.23 17.38 1.00
CA LEU A 38 -0.31 16.26 1.25
C LEU A 38 -1.01 15.11 1.99
N LEU A 39 -1.74 15.41 3.07
CA LEU A 39 -2.52 14.40 3.80
C LEU A 39 -3.60 13.78 2.93
N GLY A 40 -4.22 14.55 2.04
CA GLY A 40 -5.14 14.05 1.02
C GLY A 40 -4.49 12.99 0.13
N THR A 41 -3.28 13.22 -0.37
CA THR A 41 -2.55 12.24 -1.19
C THR A 41 -2.07 11.01 -0.42
N LEU A 42 -1.78 11.16 0.89
CA LEU A 42 -1.34 10.05 1.74
C LEU A 42 -2.52 9.17 2.23
N LEU A 43 -3.72 9.74 2.28
CA LEU A 43 -4.96 9.03 2.60
C LEU A 43 -5.68 8.48 1.35
N VAL A 44 -5.14 8.71 0.14
CA VAL A 44 -5.64 8.06 -1.08
C VAL A 44 -5.42 6.55 -0.96
N LYS A 45 -6.49 5.86 -0.60
CA LYS A 45 -6.68 4.43 -0.78
C LYS A 45 -6.37 4.10 -2.26
N PRO A 46 -5.55 3.07 -2.56
CA PRO A 46 -5.17 2.77 -3.94
C PRO A 46 -6.41 2.60 -4.82
N ASN A 47 -6.34 3.16 -6.03
CA ASN A 47 -7.29 3.09 -7.15
C ASN A 47 -8.76 2.81 -6.78
N THR A 48 -9.56 3.88 -6.86
CA THR A 48 -11.03 3.93 -6.73
C THR A 48 -11.73 2.65 -7.22
N GLY A 49 -12.05 1.78 -6.25
CA GLY A 49 -12.91 0.61 -6.43
C GLY A 49 -12.31 -0.71 -5.96
N GLU A 50 -11.01 -0.96 -6.16
CA GLU A 50 -10.40 -2.18 -5.62
C GLU A 50 -10.21 -2.03 -4.10
N GLY A 51 -10.80 -2.96 -3.35
CA GLY A 51 -10.70 -2.95 -1.90
C GLY A 51 -9.31 -3.28 -1.41
N PRO A 52 -9.01 -2.97 -0.14
CA PRO A 52 -7.92 -3.65 0.52
C PRO A 52 -8.29 -5.14 0.55
N LEU A 53 -7.38 -5.97 0.02
CA LEU A 53 -7.47 -7.40 0.20
C LEU A 53 -6.95 -7.73 1.60
N SER A 54 -7.75 -8.45 2.38
CA SER A 54 -7.37 -8.92 3.71
C SER A 54 -7.29 -10.44 3.72
N PRO A 55 -6.25 -11.04 4.33
CA PRO A 55 -6.25 -12.47 4.60
C PRO A 55 -7.15 -12.76 5.80
N ASP A 56 -8.15 -13.64 5.63
CA ASP A 56 -9.03 -14.10 6.71
C ASP A 56 -8.42 -15.32 7.42
N ASN A 57 -7.89 -16.27 6.64
CA ASN A 57 -7.30 -17.50 7.12
C ASN A 57 -6.26 -18.02 6.11
N PHE A 58 -5.34 -18.87 6.56
CA PHE A 58 -4.41 -19.57 5.69
C PHE A 58 -4.16 -21.00 6.20
N ALA A 59 -3.91 -21.91 5.27
CA ALA A 59 -3.60 -23.30 5.56
C ALA A 59 -2.61 -23.85 4.54
N PHE A 60 -1.61 -24.59 5.00
CA PHE A 60 -0.67 -25.27 4.11
C PHE A 60 -1.27 -26.60 3.67
N SER A 61 -1.74 -26.67 2.43
CA SER A 61 -2.38 -27.87 1.88
C SER A 61 -1.38 -29.01 1.67
N ASN A 62 -0.14 -28.69 1.33
CA ASN A 62 0.96 -29.66 1.22
C ASN A 62 2.33 -28.96 1.43
N SER A 63 3.43 -29.65 1.15
CA SER A 63 4.79 -29.08 1.28
C SER A 63 5.12 -27.98 0.26
N THR A 64 4.36 -27.84 -0.83
CA THR A 64 4.63 -26.89 -1.92
C THR A 64 3.42 -26.02 -2.28
N SER A 65 2.36 -26.03 -1.48
CA SER A 65 1.11 -25.32 -1.76
C SER A 65 0.50 -24.80 -0.47
N THR A 66 0.13 -23.54 -0.48
CA THR A 66 -0.60 -22.88 0.60
C THR A 66 -1.91 -22.32 0.08
N THR A 67 -2.97 -22.43 0.87
CA THR A 67 -4.29 -21.88 0.56
C THR A 67 -4.55 -20.72 1.49
N ILE A 68 -4.85 -19.55 0.95
CA ILE A 68 -5.21 -18.36 1.72
C ILE A 68 -6.63 -17.95 1.34
N THR A 69 -7.46 -17.75 2.35
CA THR A 69 -8.79 -17.17 2.20
C THR A 69 -8.62 -15.65 2.16
N ILE A 70 -8.84 -15.05 0.99
CA ILE A 70 -8.66 -13.62 0.77
C ILE A 70 -10.03 -12.97 0.68
N ARG A 71 -10.26 -11.93 1.49
CA ARG A 71 -11.47 -11.10 1.51
C ARG A 71 -11.23 -9.78 0.78
N ASN A 72 -12.16 -9.43 -0.09
CA ASN A 72 -12.20 -8.12 -0.73
C ASN A 72 -13.08 -7.16 0.10
N ALA A 73 -12.46 -6.24 0.84
CA ALA A 73 -13.16 -5.20 1.62
C ALA A 73 -13.45 -3.92 0.79
N GLY A 74 -13.52 -4.07 -0.53
CA GLY A 74 -13.75 -3.01 -1.50
C GLY A 74 -15.17 -2.94 -2.01
N THR A 75 -15.36 -2.06 -2.97
CA THR A 75 -16.65 -1.82 -3.64
C THR A 75 -16.70 -2.36 -5.06
N SER A 76 -15.56 -2.77 -5.64
CA SER A 76 -15.47 -3.37 -6.97
C SER A 76 -14.85 -4.77 -6.93
N ASN A 77 -15.10 -5.55 -7.97
CA ASN A 77 -14.46 -6.86 -8.17
C ASN A 77 -12.94 -6.71 -8.28
N VAL A 78 -12.20 -7.62 -7.66
CA VAL A 78 -10.73 -7.69 -7.73
C VAL A 78 -10.32 -9.01 -8.37
N THR A 79 -9.64 -8.94 -9.51
CA THR A 79 -9.11 -10.13 -10.19
C THR A 79 -7.62 -10.24 -9.93
N LEU A 80 -7.16 -11.41 -9.49
CA LEU A 80 -5.73 -11.67 -9.26
C LEU A 80 -5.08 -12.20 -10.54
N VAL A 81 -3.95 -11.62 -10.95
CA VAL A 81 -3.27 -11.96 -12.22
C VAL A 81 -1.83 -12.44 -12.05
N ALA A 82 -1.21 -12.13 -10.91
CA ALA A 82 0.11 -12.63 -10.59
C ALA A 82 0.27 -12.83 -9.08
N TYR A 83 1.18 -13.72 -8.71
CA TYR A 83 1.63 -13.85 -7.33
C TYR A 83 3.12 -14.14 -7.23
N TYR A 84 3.65 -13.85 -6.05
CA TYR A 84 5.04 -14.05 -5.66
C TYR A 84 5.02 -14.63 -4.25
N VAL A 85 5.81 -15.68 -4.03
CA VAL A 85 5.99 -16.28 -2.71
C VAL A 85 7.46 -16.19 -2.37
N THR A 86 7.78 -15.52 -1.27
CA THR A 86 9.15 -15.27 -0.82
C THR A 86 9.36 -15.91 0.54
N ASP A 87 10.52 -16.55 0.76
CA ASP A 87 10.94 -17.04 2.06
C ASP A 87 11.63 -15.94 2.90
N SER A 88 11.97 -16.27 4.15
CA SER A 88 12.73 -15.37 5.04
C SER A 88 14.13 -15.03 4.55
N ASN A 89 14.67 -15.80 3.61
CA ASN A 89 16.03 -15.71 3.11
C ASN A 89 16.11 -14.94 1.77
N GLY A 90 14.97 -14.46 1.26
CA GLY A 90 14.88 -13.70 0.02
C GLY A 90 14.74 -14.55 -1.25
N ASN A 91 14.61 -15.88 -1.13
CA ASN A 91 14.30 -16.75 -2.26
C ASN A 91 12.82 -16.60 -2.64
N GLN A 92 12.54 -16.49 -3.93
CA GLN A 92 11.22 -16.14 -4.43
C GLN A 92 10.77 -17.03 -5.59
N TRP A 93 9.55 -17.53 -5.50
CA TRP A 93 8.80 -18.07 -6.63
C TRP A 93 7.84 -17.02 -7.18
N SER A 94 7.73 -16.90 -8.51
CA SER A 94 6.85 -15.95 -9.16
C SER A 94 6.00 -16.61 -10.25
N LYS A 95 4.74 -16.17 -10.35
CA LYS A 95 3.82 -16.53 -11.43
C LYS A 95 3.20 -15.25 -11.99
N ILE A 96 3.63 -14.84 -13.18
CA ILE A 96 3.32 -13.51 -13.77
C ILE A 96 2.10 -13.56 -14.73
N SER A 97 1.65 -14.76 -15.12
CA SER A 97 0.47 -14.97 -15.98
C SER A 97 -0.46 -16.00 -15.36
N TRP A 98 -0.94 -15.69 -14.16
CA TRP A 98 -1.82 -16.58 -13.43
C TRP A 98 -3.28 -16.19 -13.64
N THR A 99 -4.09 -17.15 -14.06
CA THR A 99 -5.57 -17.01 -14.07
C THR A 99 -6.10 -17.21 -12.64
N GLY A 100 -5.92 -16.19 -11.80
CA GLY A 100 -6.42 -16.20 -10.42
C GLY A 100 -7.93 -15.97 -10.33
N PRO A 101 -8.52 -16.16 -9.14
CA PRO A 101 -9.93 -15.92 -8.92
C PRO A 101 -10.27 -14.44 -8.98
N THR A 102 -11.51 -14.15 -9.38
CA THR A 102 -12.14 -12.83 -9.22
C THR A 102 -12.92 -12.79 -7.93
N ILE A 103 -12.55 -11.89 -7.03
CA ILE A 103 -13.15 -11.74 -5.71
C ILE A 103 -14.15 -10.58 -5.74
N ALA A 104 -15.42 -10.89 -5.60
CA ALA A 104 -16.49 -9.89 -5.55
C ALA A 104 -16.42 -9.04 -4.25
N PRO A 105 -16.99 -7.82 -4.25
CA PRO A 105 -17.08 -6.97 -3.06
C PRO A 105 -17.66 -7.71 -1.85
N ASN A 106 -17.04 -7.52 -0.68
CA ASN A 106 -17.46 -8.12 0.60
C ASN A 106 -17.58 -9.65 0.55
N LYS A 107 -16.83 -10.31 -0.34
CA LYS A 107 -16.72 -11.76 -0.40
C LYS A 107 -15.29 -12.19 -0.10
N ALA A 108 -15.19 -13.41 0.40
CA ALA A 108 -13.93 -14.11 0.62
C ALA A 108 -13.82 -15.30 -0.32
N THR A 109 -12.62 -15.58 -0.81
CA THR A 109 -12.37 -16.70 -1.72
C THR A 109 -11.08 -17.41 -1.35
N ASN A 110 -11.15 -18.74 -1.32
CA ASN A 110 -9.98 -19.58 -1.09
C ASN A 110 -9.12 -19.59 -2.33
N THR A 111 -7.86 -19.24 -2.15
CA THR A 111 -6.91 -19.02 -3.23
C THR A 111 -5.66 -19.83 -2.97
N ILE A 112 -5.28 -20.65 -3.95
CA ILE A 112 -4.15 -21.57 -3.83
C ILE A 112 -2.90 -20.94 -4.44
N PHE A 113 -1.83 -20.91 -3.65
CA PHE A 113 -0.50 -20.44 -4.02
C PHE A 113 0.47 -21.61 -4.00
N GLY A 114 0.83 -22.08 -5.18
CA GLY A 114 1.79 -23.17 -5.37
C GLY A 114 3.22 -22.64 -5.60
N ILE A 115 4.21 -23.40 -5.16
CA ILE A 115 5.63 -23.20 -5.45
C ILE A 115 6.21 -24.50 -6.03
N GLY A 116 7.37 -24.43 -6.69
CA GLY A 116 8.11 -25.62 -7.15
C GLY A 116 7.23 -26.62 -7.89
N ALA A 117 7.14 -27.85 -7.37
CA ALA A 117 6.36 -28.93 -7.98
C ALA A 117 4.85 -28.64 -8.11
N SER A 118 4.27 -27.83 -7.23
CA SER A 118 2.86 -27.40 -7.32
C SER A 118 2.65 -26.25 -8.33
N CYS A 119 3.72 -25.72 -8.92
CA CYS A 119 3.66 -24.69 -9.94
C CYS A 119 4.76 -24.87 -11.01
N SER A 120 4.49 -25.73 -11.99
CA SER A 120 5.41 -26.02 -13.10
C SER A 120 5.79 -24.80 -13.96
N THR A 121 4.92 -23.80 -14.01
CA THR A 121 5.15 -22.57 -14.80
C THR A 121 5.69 -21.41 -13.96
N CYS A 122 6.01 -21.62 -12.69
CA CYS A 122 6.56 -20.57 -11.84
C CYS A 122 8.05 -20.38 -12.12
N ALA A 123 8.51 -19.13 -12.13
CA ALA A 123 9.93 -18.82 -12.17
C ALA A 123 10.48 -18.77 -10.74
N TYR A 124 11.71 -19.28 -10.55
CA TYR A 124 12.42 -19.23 -9.29
C TYR A 124 13.56 -18.21 -9.36
N GLN A 125 13.71 -17.40 -8.32
CA GLN A 125 14.86 -16.53 -8.13
C GLN A 125 15.40 -16.72 -6.71
N GLY A 126 16.69 -17.02 -6.58
CA GLY A 126 17.33 -17.23 -5.29
C GLY A 126 18.45 -18.25 -5.36
N VAL A 127 18.91 -18.69 -4.20
CA VAL A 127 19.90 -19.75 -4.05
C VAL A 127 19.29 -21.07 -4.55
N ALA A 128 20.02 -21.83 -5.37
CA ALA A 128 19.56 -23.12 -5.86
C ALA A 128 19.10 -24.03 -4.71
N SER A 129 17.87 -24.55 -4.81
CA SER A 129 17.22 -25.38 -3.78
C SER A 129 17.01 -24.72 -2.41
N GLY A 130 17.26 -23.41 -2.27
CA GLY A 130 17.07 -22.66 -1.03
C GLY A 130 15.61 -22.62 -0.57
N PHE A 131 14.67 -22.66 -1.53
CA PHE A 131 13.24 -22.66 -1.24
C PHE A 131 12.49 -23.66 -2.14
N ALA A 132 12.66 -24.95 -1.86
CA ALA A 132 11.96 -26.03 -2.56
C ALA A 132 10.57 -26.36 -1.97
N SER A 133 10.37 -26.10 -0.68
CA SER A 133 9.14 -26.43 0.04
C SER A 133 8.91 -25.52 1.25
N PHE A 134 7.66 -25.42 1.70
CA PHE A 134 7.25 -24.84 2.96
C PHE A 134 7.62 -25.75 4.13
N SER A 135 8.56 -25.30 4.95
CA SER A 135 9.02 -25.94 6.18
C SER A 135 8.29 -25.36 7.40
N SER A 136 8.00 -26.22 8.38
CA SER A 136 7.41 -25.77 9.66
C SER A 136 8.44 -24.94 10.45
N GLY A 137 7.97 -23.96 11.21
CA GLY A 137 8.77 -22.99 11.95
C GLY A 137 9.19 -21.76 11.13
N TYR A 138 8.84 -21.68 9.85
CA TYR A 138 9.21 -20.57 8.96
C TYR A 138 8.01 -19.73 8.51
N SER A 139 8.28 -18.45 8.30
CA SER A 139 7.33 -17.47 7.75
C SER A 139 7.62 -17.19 6.29
N TYR A 140 6.56 -17.06 5.50
CA TYR A 140 6.59 -16.84 4.06
C TYR A 140 5.73 -15.63 3.71
N THR A 141 6.19 -14.85 2.74
CA THR A 141 5.50 -13.67 2.27
C THR A 141 4.88 -13.95 0.91
N VAL A 142 3.55 -13.86 0.82
CA VAL A 142 2.79 -14.01 -0.43
C VAL A 142 2.36 -12.63 -0.90
N LYS A 143 2.94 -12.16 -2.00
CA LYS A 143 2.53 -10.94 -2.68
C LYS A 143 1.68 -11.28 -3.89
N VAL A 144 0.47 -10.75 -3.96
CA VAL A 144 -0.43 -10.88 -5.10
C VAL A 144 -0.53 -9.56 -5.85
N VAL A 145 -0.73 -9.62 -7.16
CA VAL A 145 -0.95 -8.45 -8.00
C VAL A 145 -2.29 -8.60 -8.70
N THR A 146 -3.09 -7.54 -8.64
CA THR A 146 -4.42 -7.50 -9.28
C THR A 146 -4.30 -7.14 -10.76
N ALA A 147 -5.37 -7.35 -11.54
CA ALA A 147 -5.46 -6.94 -12.93
C ALA A 147 -5.23 -5.44 -13.14
N LYS A 148 -5.45 -4.61 -12.10
CA LYS A 148 -5.15 -3.17 -12.10
C LYS A 148 -3.73 -2.86 -11.61
N ASN A 149 -2.83 -3.84 -11.58
CA ASN A 149 -1.45 -3.74 -11.13
C ASN A 149 -1.29 -3.26 -9.68
N ASN A 150 -2.27 -3.54 -8.81
CA ASN A 150 -2.17 -3.20 -7.40
C ASN A 150 -1.54 -4.37 -6.62
N PRO A 151 -0.39 -4.18 -5.94
CA PRO A 151 0.20 -5.23 -5.13
C PRO A 151 -0.42 -5.30 -3.72
N PHE A 152 -0.79 -6.49 -3.29
CA PHE A 152 -1.15 -6.80 -1.91
C PHE A 152 -0.22 -7.86 -1.35
N THR A 153 0.16 -7.74 -0.08
CA THR A 153 1.13 -8.63 0.55
C THR A 153 0.53 -9.25 1.80
N PHE A 154 0.73 -10.55 1.95
CA PHE A 154 0.27 -11.35 3.09
C PHE A 154 1.46 -12.11 3.66
N THR A 155 1.51 -12.24 4.98
CA THR A 155 2.51 -13.08 5.65
C THR A 155 1.81 -14.31 6.20
N VAL A 156 2.33 -15.49 5.89
CA VAL A 156 1.82 -16.78 6.36
C VAL A 156 2.93 -17.55 7.05
N THR A 157 2.66 -18.09 8.22
CA THR A 157 3.65 -18.84 9.01
C THR A 157 3.20 -20.29 9.11
N LYS A 158 4.08 -21.22 8.77
CA LYS A 158 3.81 -22.65 8.93
C LYS A 158 4.21 -23.06 10.33
N SER A 159 3.24 -23.34 11.18
CA SER A 159 3.45 -23.88 12.53
C SER A 159 3.79 -25.36 12.53
#